data_AF-A0A663FHH8-F1
#
_entry.id   AF-A0A663FHH8-F1
#
_cell.length_a   1.000
_cell.length_b   1.000
_cell.length_c   1.000
_cell.angle_alpha   90.00
_cell.angle_beta   90.00
_cell.angle_gamma   90.00
#
_symmetry.space_group_name_H-M   'P 1'
#
loop_
_entity.id
_entity.type
_entity.pdbx_description
1 polymer ?
#
loop_
_entity_poly.entity_id
_entity_poly.type
_entity_poly.pdbx_seq_one_letter_code
_entity_poly.pdbx_strand_id
1 'polypeptide(L)'
;MGAAGGRRVLVTGLLWVALVTAVTDEPPAHMLAEVLFCQPAMPSLGLALTFDADQLFWFDFPRSSWTPRLPDLPSWPPGLEPPAELVRDATLCQDLRRSLTERVTGLLPESKGIPVADVFPMQPPALGEANTLVCMVGNIFPPAVEISWQLDGVPVTQGVTHTHYTPTADLAFVRFSYLLVTPAAGDIYACIVTHEGDNASVVTYWVPQNPDPTEELETALCGAAMALGILLALLGIAMILAARRNAHG
;
A
#
# COMPACT_ATOMS: atom_id res chain seq x y z
N MET A 1 20.66 -82.09 -25.74
CA MET A 1 19.48 -81.94 -26.63
C MET A 1 18.46 -81.06 -25.93
N GLY A 2 18.20 -79.86 -26.45
CA GLY A 2 17.05 -78.98 -26.15
C GLY A 2 17.01 -78.36 -24.74
N ALA A 3 16.64 -77.11 -24.52
CA ALA A 3 16.24 -76.02 -25.39
C ALA A 3 16.50 -74.71 -24.62
N ALA A 4 17.13 -73.74 -25.29
CA ALA A 4 17.34 -72.39 -24.77
C ALA A 4 16.01 -71.61 -24.79
N GLY A 5 15.41 -71.41 -23.61
CA GLY A 5 14.27 -70.53 -23.42
C GLY A 5 14.72 -69.09 -23.19
N GLY A 6 14.92 -68.33 -24.28
CA GLY A 6 15.22 -66.90 -24.22
C GLY A 6 14.03 -66.10 -23.68
N ARG A 7 14.12 -65.62 -22.44
CA ARG A 7 13.24 -64.56 -21.93
C ARG A 7 13.66 -63.24 -22.57
N ARG A 8 12.89 -62.79 -23.56
CA ARG A 8 12.95 -61.40 -24.05
C ARG A 8 12.45 -60.48 -22.95
N VAL A 9 13.35 -59.73 -22.32
CA VAL A 9 12.99 -58.59 -21.48
C VAL A 9 12.71 -57.42 -22.41
N LEU A 10 11.43 -57.08 -22.60
CA LEU A 10 11.04 -55.83 -23.24
C LEU A 10 11.23 -54.72 -22.20
N VAL A 11 12.33 -53.97 -22.28
CA VAL A 11 12.46 -52.71 -21.55
C VAL A 11 11.74 -51.66 -22.40
N THR A 12 10.46 -51.43 -22.12
CA THR A 12 9.72 -50.30 -22.68
C THR A 12 10.24 -49.02 -22.04
N GLY A 13 11.20 -48.37 -22.69
CA GLY A 13 11.65 -47.02 -22.34
C GLY A 13 10.53 -46.02 -22.63
N LEU A 14 9.86 -45.54 -21.59
CA LEU A 14 8.97 -44.38 -21.64
C LEU A 14 9.85 -43.13 -21.72
N LEU A 15 10.04 -42.60 -22.93
CA LEU A 15 10.56 -41.24 -23.12
C LEU A 15 9.47 -40.25 -22.67
N TRP A 16 9.64 -39.66 -21.50
CA TRP A 16 8.91 -38.46 -21.12
C TRP A 16 9.57 -37.27 -21.79
N VAL A 17 8.98 -36.78 -22.87
CA VAL A 17 9.34 -35.46 -23.42
C VAL A 17 8.68 -34.43 -22.50
N ALA A 18 9.45 -33.86 -21.58
CA ALA A 18 9.04 -32.67 -20.86
C ALA A 18 9.07 -31.49 -21.83
N LEU A 19 7.89 -31.10 -22.32
CA LEU A 19 7.73 -29.84 -23.04
C LEU A 19 7.85 -28.72 -22.00
N VAL A 20 9.05 -28.18 -21.84
CA VAL A 20 9.23 -26.90 -21.13
C VAL A 20 8.67 -25.84 -22.07
N THR A 21 7.41 -25.47 -21.87
CA THR A 21 6.91 -24.21 -22.42
C THR A 21 7.72 -23.13 -21.74
N ALA A 22 8.64 -22.50 -22.47
CA ALA A 22 9.19 -21.22 -22.06
C ALA A 22 8.01 -20.28 -21.92
N VAL A 23 7.57 -20.05 -20.68
CA VAL A 23 6.73 -18.89 -20.37
C VAL A 23 7.62 -17.70 -20.70
N THR A 24 7.35 -17.06 -21.82
CA THR A 24 7.88 -15.74 -22.09
C THR A 24 7.27 -14.85 -21.02
N ASP A 25 8.07 -14.51 -20.01
CA ASP A 25 7.73 -13.52 -18.99
C ASP A 25 7.61 -12.18 -19.74
N GLU A 26 6.41 -11.85 -20.22
CA GLU A 26 6.12 -10.51 -20.69
C GLU A 26 6.30 -9.57 -19.49
N PRO A 27 7.07 -8.47 -19.62
CA PRO A 27 7.16 -7.52 -18.54
C PRO A 27 5.74 -7.05 -18.17
N PRO A 28 5.46 -6.84 -16.87
CA PRO A 28 4.13 -6.40 -16.45
C PRO A 28 3.73 -5.15 -17.24
N ALA A 29 2.56 -5.19 -17.86
CA ALA A 29 2.05 -4.06 -18.61
C ALA A 29 1.83 -2.90 -17.63
N HIS A 30 2.56 -1.80 -17.84
CA HIS A 30 2.38 -0.57 -17.08
C HIS A 30 1.14 0.18 -17.55
N MET A 31 0.40 0.78 -16.63
CA MET A 31 -0.81 1.54 -16.94
C MET A 31 -0.62 3.02 -16.64
N LEU A 32 -0.71 3.86 -17.67
CA LEU A 32 -0.87 5.30 -17.55
C LEU A 32 -2.36 5.64 -17.69
N ALA A 33 -2.96 6.24 -16.66
CA ALA A 33 -4.38 6.59 -16.68
C ALA A 33 -4.59 8.06 -16.33
N GLU A 34 -5.39 8.73 -17.15
CA GLU A 34 -5.85 10.08 -16.91
C GLU A 34 -7.36 10.05 -16.65
N VAL A 35 -7.77 10.52 -15.47
CA VAL A 35 -9.17 10.42 -15.05
C VAL A 35 -9.70 11.78 -14.63
N LEU A 36 -10.61 12.30 -15.44
CA LEU A 36 -11.45 13.47 -15.14
C LEU A 36 -12.75 12.99 -14.49
N PHE A 37 -13.12 13.60 -13.36
CA PHE A 37 -14.44 13.40 -12.75
C PHE A 37 -15.15 14.74 -12.52
N CYS A 38 -16.48 14.70 -12.44
CA CYS A 38 -17.31 15.82 -12.04
C CYS A 38 -18.52 15.34 -11.22
N GLN A 39 -18.92 16.12 -10.22
CA GLN A 39 -19.94 15.76 -9.25
C GLN A 39 -20.64 17.00 -8.67
N PRO A 40 -21.80 16.85 -7.97
CA PRO A 40 -22.43 17.99 -7.29
C PRO A 40 -21.67 18.43 -6.02
N ALA A 41 -21.16 17.47 -5.25
CA ALA A 41 -20.42 17.68 -4.00
C ALA A 41 -19.04 18.31 -4.22
N MET A 42 -18.36 18.76 -3.16
CA MET A 42 -17.01 19.32 -3.30
C MET A 42 -15.93 18.25 -3.08
N PRO A 43 -14.86 18.24 -3.90
CA PRO A 43 -14.61 19.10 -5.06
C PRO A 43 -15.56 18.76 -6.22
N SER A 44 -16.13 19.77 -6.89
CA SER A 44 -17.12 19.58 -7.96
C SER A 44 -16.56 18.96 -9.24
N LEU A 45 -15.23 18.96 -9.37
CA LEU A 45 -14.49 18.36 -10.45
C LEU A 45 -13.04 18.09 -10.00
N GLY A 46 -12.38 17.16 -10.66
CA GLY A 46 -10.97 16.87 -10.45
C GLY A 46 -10.40 16.06 -11.60
N LEU A 47 -9.09 16.15 -11.80
CA LEU A 47 -8.35 15.46 -12.85
C LEU A 47 -7.02 14.99 -12.28
N ALA A 48 -6.71 13.71 -12.48
CA ALA A 48 -5.48 13.09 -12.01
C ALA A 48 -4.86 12.24 -13.12
N LEU A 49 -3.54 12.30 -13.20
CA LEU A 49 -2.72 11.38 -13.99
C LEU A 49 -2.02 10.39 -13.05
N THR A 50 -2.20 9.10 -13.29
CA THR A 50 -1.59 8.01 -12.52
C THR A 50 -0.72 7.11 -13.39
N PHE A 51 0.32 6.54 -12.78
CA PHE A 51 1.15 5.48 -13.36
C PHE A 51 1.15 4.29 -12.39
N ASP A 52 0.70 3.13 -12.83
CA ASP A 52 0.55 1.92 -12.00
C ASP A 52 -0.20 2.17 -10.66
N ALA A 53 -1.26 2.99 -10.73
CA ALA A 53 -2.08 3.45 -9.61
C ALA A 53 -1.44 4.48 -8.65
N ASP A 54 -0.19 4.86 -8.86
CA ASP A 54 0.43 5.99 -8.17
C ASP A 54 0.10 7.31 -8.87
N GLN A 55 -0.39 8.29 -8.12
CA GLN A 55 -0.66 9.64 -8.66
C GLN A 55 0.65 10.35 -8.98
N LEU A 56 0.84 10.73 -10.24
CA LEU A 56 1.95 11.56 -10.67
C LEU A 56 1.60 13.04 -10.61
N PHE A 57 0.43 13.39 -11.16
CA PHE A 57 -0.03 14.78 -11.24
C PHE A 57 -1.52 14.88 -10.97
N TRP A 58 -1.94 16.06 -10.52
CA TRP A 58 -3.34 16.47 -10.50
C TRP A 58 -3.46 17.86 -11.12
N PHE A 59 -4.60 18.16 -11.71
CA PHE A 59 -4.82 19.45 -12.37
C PHE A 59 -5.50 20.45 -11.43
N ASP A 60 -4.84 21.60 -11.21
CA ASP A 60 -5.41 22.74 -10.49
C ASP A 60 -6.24 23.58 -11.45
N PHE A 61 -7.55 23.35 -11.47
CA PHE A 61 -8.47 24.08 -12.34
C PHE A 61 -8.50 25.59 -12.10
N PRO A 62 -8.57 26.09 -10.84
CA PRO A 62 -8.42 27.52 -10.56
C PRO A 62 -7.14 28.15 -11.12
N ARG A 63 -6.00 27.44 -11.05
CA ARG A 63 -4.71 27.93 -11.57
C ARG A 63 -4.47 27.57 -13.05
N SER A 64 -5.31 26.71 -13.62
CA SER A 64 -5.19 26.18 -14.98
C SER A 64 -3.82 25.54 -15.25
N SER A 65 -3.36 24.70 -14.32
CA SER A 65 -2.01 24.13 -14.36
C SER A 65 -1.94 22.73 -13.72
N TRP A 66 -1.13 21.85 -14.30
CA TRP A 66 -0.74 20.58 -13.69
C TRP A 66 0.18 20.78 -12.49
N THR A 67 -0.10 20.08 -11.40
CA THR A 67 0.68 20.11 -10.16
C THR A 67 1.22 18.71 -9.87
N PRO A 68 2.53 18.56 -9.58
CA PRO A 68 3.11 17.26 -9.28
C PRO A 68 2.72 16.78 -7.87
N ARG A 69 2.61 15.46 -7.72
CA ARG A 69 2.35 14.80 -6.42
C ARG A 69 3.55 14.87 -5.48
N LEU A 70 4.76 14.82 -6.04
CA LEU A 70 6.03 14.85 -5.30
C LEU A 70 6.87 16.05 -5.78
N PRO A 71 7.68 16.65 -4.89
CA PRO A 71 8.44 17.86 -5.21
C PRO A 71 9.59 17.63 -6.19
N ASP A 72 10.06 16.40 -6.34
CA ASP A 72 11.16 15.97 -7.20
C ASP A 72 10.71 15.54 -8.61
N LEU A 73 9.39 15.39 -8.83
CA LEU A 73 8.87 15.11 -10.16
C LEU A 73 9.10 16.32 -11.09
N PRO A 74 9.50 16.08 -12.36
CA PRO A 74 9.66 17.14 -13.32
C PRO A 74 8.34 17.87 -13.55
N SER A 75 8.42 19.15 -13.91
CA SER A 75 7.24 19.92 -14.30
C SER A 75 6.54 19.27 -15.50
N TRP A 76 5.22 19.44 -15.59
CA TRP A 76 4.44 18.96 -16.71
C TRP A 76 5.04 19.40 -18.06
N PRO A 77 5.24 18.49 -19.03
CA PRO A 77 5.86 18.84 -20.30
C PRO A 77 5.02 19.85 -21.08
N PRO A 78 5.61 20.95 -21.60
CA PRO A 78 4.87 21.95 -22.35
C PRO A 78 4.36 21.36 -23.67
N GLY A 79 3.08 21.62 -23.99
CA GLY A 79 2.49 21.29 -25.29
C GLY A 79 1.99 19.85 -25.46
N LEU A 80 2.04 18.99 -24.45
CA LEU A 80 1.35 17.70 -24.48
C LEU A 80 -0.17 17.88 -24.53
N GLU A 81 -0.69 18.71 -23.62
CA GLU A 81 -2.11 18.97 -23.52
C GLU A 81 -2.35 20.41 -23.05
N PRO A 82 -3.02 21.25 -23.86
CA PRO A 82 -3.32 22.63 -23.48
C PRO A 82 -4.36 22.68 -22.35
N PRO A 83 -4.14 23.50 -21.29
CA PRO A 83 -5.13 23.69 -20.21
C PRO A 83 -6.55 24.06 -20.67
N ALA A 84 -6.68 24.72 -21.82
CA ALA A 84 -7.97 25.10 -22.39
C ALA A 84 -8.81 23.90 -22.87
N GLU A 85 -8.17 22.81 -23.32
CA GLU A 85 -8.86 21.58 -23.73
C GLU A 85 -9.40 20.87 -22.49
N LEU A 86 -8.60 20.73 -21.44
CA LEU A 86 -9.02 20.17 -20.14
C LEU A 86 -10.19 20.91 -19.50
N VAL A 87 -10.21 22.25 -19.58
CA VAL A 87 -11.34 23.06 -19.09
C VAL A 87 -12.62 22.82 -19.92
N ARG A 88 -12.49 22.60 -21.23
CA ARG A 88 -13.62 22.24 -22.10
C ARG A 88 -14.17 20.86 -21.74
N ASP A 89 -13.30 19.88 -21.50
CA ASP A 89 -13.72 18.53 -21.12
C ASP A 89 -14.38 18.51 -19.74
N ALA A 90 -13.88 19.30 -18.79
CA ALA A 90 -14.55 19.51 -17.50
C ALA A 90 -15.95 20.11 -17.65
N THR A 91 -16.12 21.08 -18.55
CA THR A 91 -17.43 21.68 -18.85
C THR A 91 -18.37 20.63 -19.45
N LEU A 92 -17.88 19.84 -20.42
CA LEU A 92 -18.65 18.76 -21.03
C LEU A 92 -19.07 17.71 -20.00
N CYS A 93 -18.18 17.31 -19.09
CA CYS A 93 -18.50 16.40 -18.00
C CYS A 93 -19.68 16.94 -17.16
N GLN A 94 -19.60 18.20 -16.74
CA GLN A 94 -20.63 18.82 -15.90
C GLN A 94 -21.98 18.91 -16.61
N ASP A 95 -21.99 19.27 -17.89
CA ASP A 95 -23.21 19.38 -18.70
C ASP A 95 -23.84 18.00 -18.96
N LEU A 96 -23.01 16.99 -19.24
CA LEU A 96 -23.46 15.61 -19.42
C LEU A 96 -24.06 15.07 -18.12
N ARG A 97 -23.36 15.24 -16.98
CA ARG A 97 -23.86 14.86 -15.66
C ARG A 97 -25.23 15.50 -15.38
N ARG A 98 -25.35 16.83 -15.54
CA ARG A 98 -26.61 17.55 -15.31
C ARG A 98 -27.74 16.97 -16.17
N SER A 99 -27.48 16.81 -17.47
CA SER A 99 -28.46 16.30 -18.43
C SER A 99 -28.88 14.84 -18.15
N LEU A 100 -27.94 13.99 -17.71
CA LEU A 100 -28.23 12.61 -17.33
C LEU A 100 -29.01 12.56 -16.03
N THR A 101 -28.59 13.30 -15.00
CA THR A 101 -29.28 13.37 -13.71
C THR A 101 -30.75 13.74 -13.91
N GLU A 102 -31.07 14.78 -14.68
CA GLU A 102 -32.45 15.18 -14.97
C GLU A 102 -33.31 14.07 -15.59
N ARG A 103 -32.71 13.15 -16.35
CA ARG A 103 -33.40 12.04 -17.01
C ARG A 103 -33.56 10.81 -16.13
N VAL A 104 -32.64 10.57 -15.20
CA VAL A 104 -32.56 9.32 -14.42
C VAL A 104 -32.88 9.48 -12.94
N THR A 105 -33.09 10.71 -12.47
CA THR A 105 -33.46 10.98 -11.07
C THR A 105 -34.75 10.25 -10.72
N GLY A 106 -34.71 9.46 -9.64
CA GLY A 106 -35.83 8.63 -9.19
C GLY A 106 -36.04 7.33 -9.98
N LEU A 107 -35.28 7.10 -11.05
CA LEU A 107 -35.28 5.84 -11.81
C LEU A 107 -34.09 4.94 -11.42
N LEU A 108 -32.92 5.54 -11.19
CA LEU A 108 -31.70 4.83 -10.84
C LEU A 108 -31.21 5.29 -9.45
N PRO A 109 -30.72 4.37 -8.60
CA PRO A 109 -30.04 4.74 -7.37
C PRO A 109 -28.68 5.38 -7.70
N GLU A 110 -28.25 6.31 -6.84
CA GLU A 110 -26.88 6.83 -6.92
C GLU A 110 -25.90 5.77 -6.43
N SER A 111 -24.82 5.55 -7.19
CA SER A 111 -23.73 4.67 -6.77
C SER A 111 -22.97 5.31 -5.62
N LYS A 112 -22.69 4.52 -4.58
CA LYS A 112 -21.99 4.96 -3.39
C LYS A 112 -21.16 3.84 -2.79
N GLY A 113 -19.88 4.11 -2.57
CA GLY A 113 -18.94 3.26 -1.85
C GLY A 113 -19.02 3.49 -0.35
N ILE A 114 -18.53 2.51 0.41
CA ILE A 114 -18.29 2.65 1.86
C ILE A 114 -16.78 2.78 2.03
N PRO A 115 -16.26 3.94 2.47
CA PRO A 115 -14.83 4.14 2.62
C PRO A 115 -14.23 3.10 3.56
N VAL A 116 -13.07 2.59 3.21
CA VAL A 116 -12.28 1.71 4.07
C VAL A 116 -11.01 2.45 4.42
N ALA A 117 -10.69 2.53 5.72
CA ALA A 117 -9.54 3.27 6.19
C ALA A 117 -8.58 2.34 6.94
N ASP A 118 -7.29 2.51 6.67
CA ASP A 118 -6.19 1.85 7.37
C ASP A 118 -5.25 2.92 7.93
N VAL A 119 -4.82 2.74 9.19
CA VAL A 119 -3.90 3.67 9.86
C VAL A 119 -2.60 2.97 10.23
N PHE A 120 -1.49 3.53 9.79
CA PHE A 120 -0.16 2.98 10.03
C PHE A 120 0.92 4.09 10.09
N PRO A 121 2.04 3.87 10.79
CA PRO A 121 3.14 4.82 10.84
C PRO A 121 4.01 4.72 9.57
N MET A 122 4.59 5.83 9.12
CA MET A 122 5.53 5.83 7.98
C MET A 122 6.87 5.15 8.30
N GLN A 123 7.30 5.22 9.56
CA GLN A 123 8.53 4.60 10.04
C GLN A 123 8.21 3.62 11.18
N PRO A 124 9.06 2.61 11.45
CA PRO A 124 8.89 1.73 12.61
C PRO A 124 8.63 2.56 13.88
N PRO A 125 7.58 2.26 14.66
CA PRO A 125 7.19 3.10 15.77
C PRO A 125 8.23 3.02 16.89
N ALA A 126 8.73 4.18 17.33
CA ALA A 126 9.56 4.35 18.51
C ALA A 126 8.94 5.43 19.40
N LEU A 127 8.75 5.10 20.68
CA LEU A 127 8.13 6.02 21.64
C LEU A 127 9.02 7.25 21.85
N GLY A 128 8.42 8.44 21.81
CA GLY A 128 9.12 9.71 22.00
C GLY A 128 9.91 10.19 20.77
N GLU A 129 9.92 9.44 19.67
CA GLU A 129 10.55 9.85 18.42
C GLU A 129 9.51 10.40 17.42
N ALA A 130 9.91 11.38 16.62
CA ALA A 130 9.03 11.99 15.62
C ALA A 130 8.69 10.98 14.51
N ASN A 131 7.42 10.87 14.16
CA ASN A 131 6.92 10.00 13.10
C ASN A 131 5.76 10.68 12.36
N THR A 132 5.23 10.03 11.32
CA THR A 132 4.00 10.48 10.65
C THR A 132 3.05 9.31 10.55
N LEU A 133 1.82 9.49 11.05
CA LEU A 133 0.75 8.53 10.81
C LEU A 133 0.13 8.79 9.45
N VAL A 134 -0.15 7.71 8.73
CA VAL A 134 -0.85 7.71 7.45
C VAL A 134 -2.22 7.10 7.68
N CYS A 135 -3.27 7.79 7.25
CA CYS A 135 -4.60 7.23 7.07
C CYS A 135 -4.83 7.06 5.57
N MET A 136 -4.74 5.82 5.08
CA MET A 136 -5.07 5.46 3.71
C MET A 136 -6.56 5.16 3.65
N VAL A 137 -7.30 5.91 2.83
CA VAL A 137 -8.74 5.75 2.67
C VAL A 137 -9.02 5.28 1.24
N GLY A 138 -9.55 4.07 1.08
CA GLY A 138 -9.96 3.49 -0.19
C GLY A 138 -11.48 3.31 -0.32
N ASN A 139 -11.90 2.74 -1.46
CA ASN A 139 -13.32 2.55 -1.81
C ASN A 139 -14.15 3.85 -1.71
N ILE A 140 -13.54 4.99 -2.03
CA ILE A 140 -14.22 6.27 -1.98
C ILE A 140 -15.01 6.44 -3.27
N PHE A 141 -16.33 6.49 -3.17
CA PHE A 141 -17.20 6.88 -4.28
C PHE A 141 -18.52 7.45 -3.75
N PRO A 142 -18.97 8.63 -4.17
CA PRO A 142 -18.23 9.62 -4.98
C PRO A 142 -17.02 10.21 -4.21
N PRO A 143 -16.05 10.89 -4.88
CA PRO A 143 -14.88 11.50 -4.25
C PRO A 143 -15.22 12.75 -3.43
N ALA A 144 -15.98 12.56 -2.35
CA ALA A 144 -16.44 13.59 -1.42
C ALA A 144 -16.43 13.02 0.00
N VAL A 145 -15.25 13.00 0.62
CA VAL A 145 -15.04 12.61 2.02
C VAL A 145 -14.29 13.68 2.79
N GLU A 146 -14.67 13.84 4.05
CA GLU A 146 -13.95 14.57 5.07
C GLU A 146 -13.13 13.58 5.90
N ILE A 147 -11.84 13.88 6.09
CA ILE A 147 -10.92 13.05 6.89
C ILE A 147 -10.43 13.91 8.04
N SER A 148 -10.66 13.48 9.28
CA SER A 148 -10.22 14.20 10.48
C SER A 148 -9.46 13.27 11.43
N TRP A 149 -8.62 13.86 12.28
CA TRP A 149 -7.81 13.14 13.25
C TRP A 149 -8.23 13.49 14.67
N GLN A 150 -8.11 12.51 15.57
CA GLN A 150 -8.21 12.72 17.01
C GLN A 150 -7.02 12.07 17.73
N LEU A 151 -6.63 12.69 18.85
CA LEU A 151 -5.75 12.11 19.87
C LEU A 151 -6.55 12.07 21.18
N ASP A 152 -6.73 10.87 21.72
CA ASP A 152 -7.49 10.62 22.97
C ASP A 152 -8.89 11.23 22.95
N GLY A 153 -9.55 11.16 21.78
CA GLY A 153 -10.89 11.71 21.55
C GLY A 153 -10.93 13.22 21.30
N VAL A 154 -9.79 13.91 21.35
CA VAL A 154 -9.69 15.36 21.08
C VAL A 154 -9.29 15.59 19.63
N PRO A 155 -10.01 16.44 18.86
CA PRO A 155 -9.65 16.77 17.48
C PRO A 155 -8.25 17.38 17.34
N VAL A 156 -7.49 16.90 16.36
CA VAL A 156 -6.15 17.41 16.02
C VAL A 156 -6.14 17.88 14.57
N THR A 157 -5.72 19.13 14.36
CA THR A 157 -5.60 19.74 13.02
C THR A 157 -4.17 20.16 12.70
N GLN A 158 -3.32 20.35 13.72
CA GLN A 158 -1.93 20.75 13.52
C GLN A 158 -1.12 19.58 12.94
N GLY A 159 -0.36 19.87 11.87
CA GLY A 159 0.45 18.84 11.20
C GLY A 159 -0.37 17.87 10.35
N VAL A 160 -1.67 18.12 10.16
CA VAL A 160 -2.52 17.34 9.26
C VAL A 160 -2.38 17.83 7.82
N THR A 161 -2.17 16.90 6.90
CA THR A 161 -2.24 17.16 5.45
C THR A 161 -3.03 16.07 4.74
N HIS A 162 -3.59 16.38 3.57
CA HIS A 162 -4.35 15.44 2.75
C HIS A 162 -3.86 15.46 1.32
N THR A 163 -3.88 14.33 0.64
CA THR A 163 -3.70 14.28 -0.81
C THR A 163 -4.98 14.65 -1.54
N HIS A 164 -4.84 14.89 -2.83
CA HIS A 164 -5.96 14.83 -3.77
C HIS A 164 -6.46 13.39 -3.92
N TYR A 165 -7.61 13.22 -4.55
CA TYR A 165 -8.16 11.91 -4.88
C TYR A 165 -7.32 11.26 -5.99
N THR A 166 -6.91 10.02 -5.76
CA THR A 166 -6.23 9.17 -6.75
C THR A 166 -7.26 8.18 -7.30
N PRO A 167 -7.51 8.16 -8.62
CA PRO A 167 -8.44 7.21 -9.23
C PRO A 167 -7.86 5.79 -9.18
N THR A 168 -8.73 4.81 -8.99
CA THR A 168 -8.39 3.38 -9.05
C THR A 168 -9.03 2.71 -10.27
N ALA A 169 -8.54 1.53 -10.64
CA ALA A 169 -8.96 0.82 -11.85
C ALA A 169 -10.46 0.41 -11.86
N ASP A 170 -11.06 0.29 -10.68
CA ASP A 170 -12.48 -0.02 -10.45
C ASP A 170 -13.38 1.23 -10.43
N LEU A 171 -12.89 2.38 -10.91
CA LEU A 171 -13.59 3.67 -10.95
C LEU A 171 -13.91 4.26 -9.56
N ALA A 172 -13.30 3.75 -8.51
CA ALA A 172 -13.30 4.34 -7.18
C ALA A 172 -12.11 5.31 -7.02
N PHE A 173 -11.95 5.82 -5.80
CA PHE A 173 -10.85 6.70 -5.44
C PHE A 173 -10.19 6.25 -4.13
N VAL A 174 -8.89 6.55 -4.02
CA VAL A 174 -8.10 6.51 -2.80
C VAL A 174 -7.71 7.93 -2.42
N ARG A 175 -7.63 8.21 -1.12
CA ARG A 175 -7.10 9.48 -0.58
C ARG A 175 -6.28 9.19 0.67
N PHE A 176 -5.16 9.88 0.81
CA PHE A 176 -4.30 9.75 1.99
C PHE A 176 -4.42 11.00 2.86
N SER A 177 -4.40 10.79 4.17
CA SER A 177 -4.16 11.84 5.15
C SER A 177 -2.93 11.53 5.98
N TYR A 178 -2.16 12.55 6.32
CA TYR A 178 -0.94 12.45 7.11
C TYR A 178 -1.08 13.28 8.37
N LEU A 179 -0.63 12.76 9.50
CA LEU A 179 -0.56 13.46 10.77
C LEU A 179 0.86 13.35 11.35
N LEU A 180 1.53 14.48 11.54
CA LEU A 180 2.82 14.55 12.24
C LEU A 180 2.61 14.29 13.74
N VAL A 181 3.36 13.34 14.31
CA VAL A 181 3.21 12.89 15.70
C VAL A 181 4.56 12.64 16.38
N THR A 182 4.55 12.65 17.71
CA THR A 182 5.63 12.11 18.55
C THR A 182 4.97 11.15 19.53
N PRO A 183 4.82 9.85 19.17
CA PRO A 183 3.93 8.96 19.91
C PRO A 183 4.42 8.69 21.33
N ALA A 184 3.53 8.79 22.31
CA ALA A 184 3.79 8.41 23.69
C ALA A 184 3.04 7.13 24.07
N ALA A 185 3.52 6.45 25.12
CA ALA A 185 2.86 5.25 25.62
C ALA A 185 1.45 5.60 26.12
N GLY A 186 0.45 4.92 25.58
CA GLY A 186 -0.95 5.12 25.94
C GLY A 186 -1.74 6.06 25.03
N ASP A 187 -1.08 6.76 24.10
CA ASP A 187 -1.77 7.58 23.10
C ASP A 187 -2.72 6.74 22.25
N ILE A 188 -3.93 7.24 22.00
CA ILE A 188 -4.90 6.63 21.08
C ILE A 188 -5.19 7.62 19.96
N TYR A 189 -4.68 7.33 18.77
CA TYR A 189 -4.95 8.10 17.57
C TYR A 189 -6.16 7.52 16.85
N ALA A 190 -7.00 8.37 16.26
CA ALA A 190 -8.11 7.95 15.43
C ALA A 190 -8.16 8.75 14.13
N CYS A 191 -8.30 8.05 13.00
CA CYS A 191 -8.69 8.63 11.72
C CYS A 191 -10.19 8.43 11.53
N ILE A 192 -10.92 9.53 11.29
CA ILE A 192 -12.36 9.55 11.13
C ILE A 192 -12.67 10.00 9.71
N VAL A 193 -13.36 9.16 8.96
CA VAL A 193 -13.73 9.38 7.57
C VAL A 193 -15.24 9.48 7.46
N THR A 194 -15.74 10.59 6.93
CA THR A 194 -17.18 10.83 6.74
C THR A 194 -17.44 11.21 5.29
N HIS A 195 -18.38 10.54 4.63
CA HIS A 195 -18.86 11.01 3.34
C HIS A 195 -19.64 12.32 3.48
N GLU A 196 -19.51 13.22 2.51
CA GLU A 196 -20.27 14.47 2.53
C GLU A 196 -21.79 14.17 2.54
N GLY A 197 -22.50 14.71 3.53
CA GLY A 197 -23.93 14.50 3.71
C GLY A 197 -24.31 13.27 4.56
N ASP A 198 -23.34 12.46 4.99
CA ASP A 198 -23.60 11.32 5.87
C ASP A 198 -23.61 11.68 7.35
N ASN A 199 -24.44 10.95 8.11
CA ASN A 199 -24.48 11.00 9.56
C ASN A 199 -23.59 9.93 10.23
N ALA A 200 -23.00 9.04 9.44
CA ALA A 200 -22.17 7.94 9.90
C ALA A 200 -20.75 8.08 9.37
N SER A 201 -19.78 7.73 10.22
CA SER A 201 -18.36 7.84 9.91
C SER A 201 -17.67 6.50 10.15
N VAL A 202 -16.64 6.24 9.35
CA VAL A 202 -15.71 5.13 9.58
C VAL A 202 -14.59 5.64 10.48
N VAL A 203 -14.35 4.94 11.58
CA VAL A 203 -13.33 5.30 12.57
C VAL A 203 -12.30 4.19 12.64
N THR A 204 -11.03 4.54 12.41
CA THR A 204 -9.91 3.61 12.48
C THR A 204 -8.92 4.10 13.51
N TYR A 205 -8.58 3.22 14.45
CA TYR A 205 -7.69 3.54 15.56
C TYR A 205 -6.27 3.08 15.30
N TRP A 206 -5.31 3.82 15.83
CA TRP A 206 -3.92 3.40 15.92
C TRP A 206 -3.39 3.69 17.32
N VAL A 207 -2.69 2.71 17.89
CA VAL A 207 -2.07 2.79 19.21
C VAL A 207 -0.60 2.40 19.06
N PRO A 208 0.33 3.17 19.63
CA PRO A 208 1.74 2.80 19.66
C PRO A 208 1.90 1.43 20.32
N GLN A 209 2.42 0.47 19.56
CA GLN A 209 2.80 -0.80 20.15
C GLN A 209 4.13 -0.61 20.87
N ASN A 210 4.25 -1.14 22.08
CA ASN A 210 5.56 -1.27 22.69
C ASN A 210 6.39 -2.26 21.87
N PRO A 211 7.72 -2.08 21.74
CA PRO A 211 8.56 -3.14 21.19
C PRO A 211 8.28 -4.43 21.97
N ASP A 212 7.91 -5.48 21.25
CA ASP A 212 7.56 -6.76 21.85
C ASP A 212 8.78 -7.29 22.63
N PRO A 213 8.71 -7.44 23.97
CA PRO A 213 9.85 -7.89 24.77
C PRO A 213 10.29 -9.31 24.41
N THR A 214 9.45 -10.06 23.68
CA THR A 214 9.74 -11.40 23.16
C THR A 214 10.85 -11.43 22.12
N GLU A 215 10.93 -10.44 21.21
CA GLU A 215 11.98 -10.39 20.17
C GLU A 215 13.37 -10.15 20.79
N GLU A 216 13.44 -9.24 21.77
CA GLU A 216 14.67 -8.97 22.51
C GLU A 216 15.09 -10.16 23.38
N LEU A 217 14.14 -10.79 24.06
CA LEU A 217 14.38 -11.97 24.88
C LEU A 217 14.80 -13.18 24.04
N GLU A 218 14.19 -13.41 22.87
CA GLU A 218 14.54 -14.49 21.96
C GLU A 218 15.95 -14.32 21.39
N THR A 219 16.29 -13.10 20.95
CA THR A 219 17.64 -12.76 20.50
C THR A 219 18.67 -12.96 21.61
N ALA A 220 18.35 -12.54 22.84
CA ALA A 220 19.21 -12.74 24.00
C ALA A 220 19.40 -14.23 24.34
N LEU A 221 18.33 -15.03 24.29
CA LEU A 221 18.38 -16.48 24.55
C LEU A 221 19.23 -17.20 23.50
N CYS A 222 19.07 -16.85 22.23
CA CYS A 222 19.85 -17.41 21.12
C CYS A 222 21.34 -17.06 21.27
N GLY A 223 21.65 -15.80 21.61
CA GLY A 223 23.00 -15.35 21.91
C GLY A 223 23.65 -16.12 23.06
N ALA A 224 22.92 -16.31 24.17
CA ALA A 224 23.40 -17.07 25.32
C ALA A 224 23.65 -18.54 25.00
N ALA A 225 22.75 -19.18 24.24
CA ALA A 225 22.91 -20.57 23.80
C ALA A 225 24.15 -20.75 22.90
N MET A 226 24.38 -19.83 21.96
CA MET A 226 25.58 -19.85 21.11
C MET A 226 26.87 -19.71 21.92
N ALA A 227 26.92 -18.77 22.86
CA ALA A 227 28.09 -18.57 23.72
C ALA A 227 28.41 -19.81 24.57
N LEU A 228 27.38 -20.45 25.14
CA LEU A 228 27.54 -21.69 25.90
C LEU A 228 28.04 -22.84 25.02
N GLY A 229 27.51 -22.97 23.80
CA GLY A 229 27.96 -23.97 22.83
C GLY A 229 29.44 -23.82 22.47
N ILE A 230 29.91 -22.58 22.26
CA ILE A 230 31.33 -22.29 21.99
C ILE A 230 32.21 -22.68 23.18
N LEU A 231 31.82 -22.31 24.40
CA LEU A 231 32.57 -22.66 25.62
C LEU A 231 32.71 -24.17 25.80
N LEU A 232 31.63 -24.92 25.59
CA LEU A 232 31.65 -26.39 25.69
C LEU A 232 32.52 -27.02 24.60
N ALA A 233 32.48 -26.50 23.37
CA ALA A 233 33.34 -26.96 22.28
C ALA A 233 34.84 -26.73 22.60
N LEU A 234 35.20 -25.55 23.10
CA LEU A 234 36.57 -25.22 23.49
C LEU A 234 37.07 -26.11 24.64
N LEU A 235 36.23 -26.36 25.65
CA LEU A 235 36.53 -27.29 26.75
C LEU A 235 36.74 -28.72 26.24
N GLY A 236 35.90 -29.19 25.32
CA GLY A 236 36.04 -30.50 24.68
C GLY A 236 37.36 -30.65 23.92
N ILE A 237 37.74 -29.63 23.15
CA ILE A 237 39.01 -29.60 22.41
C ILE A 237 40.20 -29.64 23.39
N ALA A 238 40.18 -28.83 24.45
CA ALA A 238 41.23 -28.80 25.45
C ALA A 238 41.42 -30.16 26.13
N MET A 239 40.32 -30.83 26.49
CA MET A 239 40.31 -32.18 27.06
C MET A 239 40.94 -33.21 26.12
N ILE A 240 40.59 -33.20 24.83
CA ILE A 240 41.17 -34.10 23.82
C ILE A 240 42.68 -33.87 23.67
N LEU A 241 43.11 -32.60 23.63
CA LEU A 241 44.53 -32.25 23.52
C LEU A 241 45.32 -32.68 24.77
N ALA A 242 44.74 -32.52 25.97
CA ALA A 242 45.34 -32.99 27.22
C ALA A 242 45.46 -34.52 27.25
N ALA A 243 44.41 -35.25 26.85
CA ALA A 243 44.43 -36.70 26.77
C ALA A 243 45.48 -37.22 25.76
N ARG A 244 45.60 -36.59 24.60
CA ARG A 244 46.64 -36.94 23.60
C ARG A 244 48.06 -36.66 24.09
N ARG A 245 48.27 -35.57 24.84
CA ARG A 245 49.56 -35.28 25.48
C ARG A 245 49.92 -36.33 26.52
N ASN A 246 48.97 -36.76 27.33
CA ASN A 246 49.17 -37.79 28.35
C ASN A 246 49.34 -39.20 27.77
N ALA A 247 48.88 -39.46 26.54
CA ALA A 247 49.05 -40.75 25.87
C ALA A 247 50.40 -40.91 25.13
N HIS A 248 51.18 -39.83 25.01
CA HIS A 248 52.47 -39.82 24.31
C HIS A 248 53.67 -39.49 25.23
N GLY A 249 53.47 -39.40 26.54
CA GLY A 249 54.52 -39.31 27.56
C GLY A 249 54.53 -40.54 28.44
#